data_AF-A0A2N2SLA7-F1
#
_entry.id   AF-A0A2N2SLA7-F1
#
_cell.length_a   1.000
_cell.length_b   1.000
_cell.length_c   1.000
_cell.angle_alpha   90.00
_cell.angle_beta   90.00
_cell.angle_gamma   90.00
#
_symmetry.space_group_name_H-M   'P 1'
#
loop_
_entity.id
_entity.type
_entity.pdbx_description
1 polymer ?
#
loop_
_entity_poly.entity_id
_entity_poly.type
_entity_poly.pdbx_seq_one_letter_code
_entity_poly.pdbx_strand_id
1 'polypeptide(L)' 'RRGPEFIKAWIKSQPTGAPGRRQMPNFHLSDEELDHLVAFLKYSSEINTANWPPNIEG' A
#
# COMPACT_ATOMS: atom_id res chain seq x y z
N ARG A 1 3.38 -1.15 13.07
CA ARG A 1 3.44 -1.45 11.61
C ARG A 1 2.08 -1.16 11.01
N ARG A 2 2.04 -0.58 9.81
CA ARG A 2 0.80 -0.24 9.10
C ARG A 2 0.07 -1.53 8.71
N GLY A 3 -1.09 -1.80 9.32
CA GLY A 3 -1.88 -3.02 9.06
C GLY A 3 -2.78 -2.90 7.83
N PRO A 4 -3.56 -3.96 7.53
CA PRO A 4 -4.54 -3.99 6.43
C PRO A 4 -5.41 -2.74 6.32
N GLU A 5 -6.03 -2.34 7.44
CA GLU A 5 -6.93 -1.20 7.50
C GLU A 5 -6.23 0.14 7.24
N PHE A 6 -4.94 0.25 7.61
CA PHE A 6 -4.15 1.43 7.27
C PHE A 6 -3.97 1.54 5.75
N ILE A 7 -3.66 0.43 5.07
CA ILE A 7 -3.41 0.44 3.62
C ILE A 7 -4.69 0.82 2.87
N LYS A 8 -5.84 0.25 3.26
CA LYS A 8 -7.13 0.61 2.68
C LYS A 8 -7.46 2.09 2.87
N ALA A 9 -7.35 2.58 4.10
CA ALA A 9 -7.61 3.98 4.41
C ALA A 9 -6.67 4.92 3.64
N TRP A 10 -5.39 4.54 3.51
CA TRP A 10 -4.39 5.30 2.75
C TRP A 10 -4.73 5.37 1.26
N ILE A 11 -5.13 4.27 0.63
CA ILE A 11 -5.48 4.28 -0.80
C ILE A 11 -6.73 5.12 -1.04
N LYS A 12 -7.76 4.99 -0.19
CA LYS A 12 -9.00 5.75 -0.30
C LYS A 12 -8.83 7.26 -0.08
N SER A 13 -7.82 7.68 0.68
CA SER A 13 -7.57 9.10 0.97
C SER A 13 -6.78 9.83 -0.13
N GLN A 14 -6.41 9.13 -1.21
CA GLN A 14 -5.74 9.75 -2.35
C GLN A 14 -6.74 10.45 -3.28
N PRO A 15 -6.32 11.52 -3.98
CA PRO A 15 -5.04 12.22 -3.85
C PRO A 15 -4.96 13.11 -2.59
N THR A 16 -3.76 13.33 -2.07
CA THR A 16 -3.56 14.17 -0.87
C THR A 16 -3.76 15.67 -1.08
N GLY A 17 -3.66 16.15 -2.33
CA GLY A 17 -3.88 17.57 -2.68
C GLY A 17 -2.82 18.57 -2.18
N ALA A 18 -1.82 18.11 -1.41
CA ALA A 18 -0.76 18.97 -0.89
C ALA A 18 0.08 19.60 -2.03
N PRO A 19 0.23 20.95 -2.07
CA PRO A 19 1.00 21.64 -3.10
C PRO A 19 2.45 21.15 -3.19
N GLY A 20 2.94 20.92 -4.41
CA GLY A 20 4.32 20.48 -4.68
C GLY A 20 4.65 19.02 -4.30
N ARG A 21 3.71 18.26 -3.71
CA ARG A 21 3.90 16.86 -3.33
C ARG A 21 3.53 15.91 -4.47
N ARG A 22 4.29 14.82 -4.65
CA ARG A 22 3.93 13.72 -5.58
C ARG A 22 2.54 13.16 -5.21
N GLN A 23 1.68 13.01 -6.20
CA GLN A 23 0.32 12.54 -6.02
C GLN A 23 0.17 11.10 -6.53
N MET A 24 -0.55 10.30 -5.75
CA MET A 24 -1.12 9.04 -6.19
C MET A 24 -2.57 9.32 -6.64
N PRO A 25 -3.03 8.79 -7.79
CA PRO A 25 -4.43 8.91 -8.22
C PRO A 25 -5.39 8.17 -7.28
N ASN A 26 -6.67 8.57 -7.30
CA ASN A 26 -7.74 7.74 -6.78
C ASN A 26 -8.16 6.75 -7.89
N PHE A 27 -8.04 5.46 -7.63
CA PHE A 27 -8.36 4.41 -8.59
C PHE A 27 -9.82 3.92 -8.48
N HIS A 28 -10.59 4.47 -7.54
CA HIS A 28 -11.99 4.11 -7.30
C HIS A 28 -12.22 2.60 -7.11
N LEU A 29 -11.27 1.94 -6.44
CA LEU A 29 -11.34 0.50 -6.14
C LEU A 29 -12.48 0.20 -5.16
N SER A 30 -13.13 -0.93 -5.39
CA SER A 30 -14.07 -1.53 -4.45
C SER A 30 -13.37 -2.05 -3.18
N ASP A 31 -14.14 -2.32 -2.14
CA ASP A 31 -13.61 -2.89 -0.89
C ASP A 31 -12.99 -4.28 -1.11
N GLU A 32 -13.59 -5.08 -1.99
CA GLU A 32 -13.06 -6.40 -2.38
C GLU A 32 -11.71 -6.26 -3.10
N GLU A 33 -11.59 -5.38 -4.10
CA GLU A 33 -10.31 -5.16 -4.77
C GLU A 33 -9.22 -4.65 -3.82
N LEU A 34 -9.58 -3.84 -2.83
CA LEU A 34 -8.67 -3.38 -1.78
C LEU A 34 -8.22 -4.53 -0.87
N ASP A 35 -9.13 -5.43 -0.49
CA ASP A 35 -8.80 -6.63 0.27
C ASP A 35 -7.80 -7.52 -0.49
N HIS A 36 -8.04 -7.73 -1.79
CA HIS A 36 -7.17 -8.51 -2.65
C HIS A 36 -5.78 -7.87 -2.79
N LEU A 37 -5.71 -6.54 -2.91
CA LEU A 37 -4.44 -5.80 -2.94
C LEU A 37 -3.66 -5.95 -1.65
N VAL A 38 -4.33 -5.81 -0.50
CA VAL A 38 -3.69 -5.97 0.81
C VAL A 38 -3.17 -7.40 0.99
N ALA A 39 -3.95 -8.40 0.59
CA ALA A 39 -3.53 -9.80 0.62
C ALA A 39 -2.30 -10.04 -0.26
N PHE A 40 -2.28 -9.48 -1.47
CA PHE A 40 -1.14 -9.56 -2.38
C PHE A 40 0.13 -8.91 -1.81
N LEU A 41 0.02 -7.72 -1.22
CA LEU A 41 1.18 -7.03 -0.61
C LEU A 41 1.72 -7.78 0.60
N LYS A 42 0.82 -8.35 1.43
CA LYS A 42 1.22 -9.21 2.55
C LYS A 42 1.98 -10.42 2.07
N TYR A 43 1.41 -11.17 1.11
CA TYR A 43 2.07 -12.33 0.51
C TYR A 43 3.44 -11.96 -0.06
N SER A 44 3.53 -10.87 -0.81
CA SER A 44 4.78 -10.42 -1.43
C SER A 44 5.86 -10.09 -0.40
N SER A 45 5.48 -9.55 0.77
CA SER A 45 6.41 -9.23 1.86
C SER A 45 6.97 -10.46 2.60
N GLU A 46 6.35 -11.63 2.42
CA GLU A 46 6.74 -12.88 3.07
C GLU A 46 7.58 -13.78 2.15
N ILE A 47 7.81 -13.38 0.88
CA ILE A 47 8.67 -14.09 -0.06
C ILE A 47 10.11 -14.07 0.45
N ASN A 48 10.81 -15.23 0.37
CA ASN A 48 12.24 -15.28 0.63
C ASN A 48 13.02 -14.60 -0.51
N THR A 49 13.34 -13.33 -0.29
CA THR A 49 14.09 -12.45 -1.20
C THR A 49 15.58 -12.37 -0.84
N ALA A 50 16.14 -13.40 -0.20
CA ALA A 50 17.55 -13.47 0.19
C ALA A 50 18.01 -12.26 1.04
N ASN A 51 17.24 -11.93 2.09
CA ASN A 51 17.47 -10.80 3.00
C ASN A 51 17.42 -9.41 2.34
N TRP A 52 16.78 -9.30 1.18
CA TRP A 52 16.40 -8.01 0.61
C TRP A 52 14.98 -7.62 1.09
N PRO A 53 14.69 -6.36 1.42
CA PRO A 53 15.58 -5.19 1.46
C PRO A 53 16.51 -5.18 2.69
N PRO A 54 17.62 -4.42 2.65
CA PRO A 54 18.59 -4.37 3.76
C PRO A 54 18.03 -3.75 5.05
N ASN A 55 16.89 -3.04 4.99
CA ASN A 55 16.21 -2.43 6.13
C ASN A 55 14.71 -2.26 5.85
N ILE A 56 13.96 -1.67 6.79
CA ILE A 56 12.50 -1.53 6.72
C ILE A 56 11.97 -0.42 5.81
N GLU A 57 12.84 0.42 5.23
CA GLU A 57 12.45 1.53 4.35
C GLU A 57 12.37 1.10 2.86
N GLY A 58 12.70 -0.16 2.57
CA GLY A 58 12.68 -0.76 1.24
C GLY A 58 11.36 -1.38 0.83
#